data_AF-A0AAP3BS77-F1
#
_entry.id   AF-A0AAP3BS77-F1
#
_cell.length_a   1.000
_cell.length_b   1.000
_cell.length_c   1.000
_cell.angle_alpha   90.00
_cell.angle_beta   90.00
_cell.angle_gamma   90.00
#
_symmetry.space_group_name_H-M   'P 1'
#
loop_
_entity.id
_entity.type
_entity.pdbx_description
1 polymer ?
#
loop_
_entity_poly.entity_id
_entity_poly.type
_entity_poly.pdbx_seq_one_letter_code
_entity_poly.pdbx_strand_id
1 'polypeptide(L)'
;MKEELLEAIYGTVERLEQKVDELSASTKNAGAETVPASNDITKLDMSINAMFIKEEEIRGKISKLRDAIVVFVDLIKVELSKNEQRSKFFVNAIKLMRQENDVSSKALQDKLEVLNNSPQKKVVTHRFEPISKNVLLFIGGLALSLVISIWGNLTQWREHQDWEEADLKYRALKMFLPSDDPNIRYIEKHFNVQRDEDVIYKLRTRVDVYEDSVYQHHKMVEVASYKDSIARQLIDESNRIKMQINSKKSK
;
A
#
# COMPACT_ATOMS: atom_id res chain seq x y z
N MET A 1 50.98 -12.86 65.20
CA MET A 1 50.53 -12.95 63.80
C MET A 1 49.45 -13.99 63.53
N LYS A 2 49.59 -15.29 63.84
CA LYS A 2 48.50 -16.26 63.55
C LYS A 2 47.34 -16.21 64.56
N GLU A 3 47.61 -15.94 65.84
CA GLU A 3 46.58 -15.87 66.88
C GLU A 3 45.76 -14.57 66.82
N GLU A 4 46.40 -13.43 66.54
CA GLU A 4 45.72 -12.13 66.38
C GLU A 4 44.75 -12.11 65.19
N LEU A 5 45.05 -12.86 64.12
CA LEU A 5 44.14 -12.97 62.96
C LEU A 5 42.88 -13.78 63.31
N LEU A 6 43.02 -14.82 64.13
CA LEU A 6 41.90 -15.67 64.53
C LEU A 6 40.97 -14.92 65.49
N GLU A 7 41.54 -14.13 66.41
CA GLU A 7 40.80 -13.27 67.34
C GLU A 7 40.02 -12.17 66.61
N ALA A 8 40.62 -11.56 65.58
CA ALA A 8 39.94 -10.58 64.72
C ALA A 8 38.78 -11.18 63.91
N ILE A 9 38.92 -12.42 63.45
CA ILE A 9 37.85 -13.12 62.73
C ILE A 9 36.71 -13.48 63.69
N TYR A 10 37.01 -14.01 64.87
CA TYR A 10 35.97 -14.35 65.85
C TYR A 10 35.19 -13.11 66.33
N GLY A 11 35.88 -12.00 66.58
CA GLY A 11 35.23 -10.76 67.01
C GLY A 11 34.36 -10.08 65.94
N THR A 12 34.56 -10.38 64.65
CA THR A 12 33.68 -9.86 63.59
C THR A 12 32.44 -10.74 63.40
N VAL A 13 32.55 -12.04 63.63
CA VAL A 13 31.41 -12.98 63.59
C VAL A 13 30.43 -12.70 64.73
N GLU A 14 30.93 -12.50 65.95
CA GLU A 14 30.07 -12.19 67.12
C GLU A 14 29.28 -10.88 66.94
N ARG A 15 29.91 -9.87 66.33
CA ARG A 15 29.26 -8.58 66.01
C ARG A 15 28.20 -8.68 64.91
N LEU A 16 28.34 -9.66 64.01
CA LEU A 16 27.35 -9.96 62.97
C LEU A 16 26.14 -10.70 63.55
N GLU A 17 26.35 -11.68 64.43
CA GLU A 17 25.26 -12.38 65.12
C GLU A 17 24.41 -11.41 65.95
N GLN A 18 25.03 -10.52 66.73
CA GLN A 18 24.30 -9.54 67.53
C GLN A 18 23.41 -8.60 66.69
N LYS A 19 23.85 -8.21 65.49
CA LYS A 19 23.05 -7.38 64.58
C LYS A 19 21.89 -8.14 63.93
N VAL A 20 22.05 -9.44 63.68
CA VAL A 20 20.98 -10.28 63.14
C VAL A 20 19.88 -10.46 64.19
N ASP A 21 20.24 -10.65 65.46
CA ASP A 21 19.28 -10.77 66.55
C ASP A 21 18.49 -9.47 66.79
N GLU A 22 19.15 -8.30 66.73
CA GLU A 22 18.48 -7.00 66.81
C GLU A 22 17.48 -6.78 65.65
N LEU A 23 17.84 -7.15 64.42
CA LEU A 23 16.95 -7.05 63.25
C LEU A 23 15.78 -8.02 63.33
N SER A 24 16.00 -9.21 63.88
CA SER A 24 14.95 -10.22 64.09
C SER A 24 13.92 -9.76 65.13
N ALA A 25 14.36 -9.09 66.21
CA ALA A 25 13.47 -8.52 67.21
C ALA A 25 12.64 -7.33 66.67
N SER A 26 13.20 -6.53 65.76
CA SER A 26 12.53 -5.35 65.17
C SER A 26 11.30 -5.70 64.31
N THR A 27 11.26 -6.91 63.74
CA THR A 27 10.18 -7.34 62.81
C THR A 27 8.86 -7.66 63.53
N LYS A 28 8.83 -7.74 64.87
CA LYS A 28 7.63 -8.14 65.64
C LYS A 28 6.66 -7.01 66.05
N ASN A 29 6.93 -5.74 65.73
CA ASN A 29 6.09 -4.60 66.16
C ASN A 29 5.46 -3.80 64.99
N ALA A 30 4.98 -4.48 63.95
CA ALA A 30 4.20 -3.84 62.88
C ALA A 30 2.87 -4.58 62.67
N GLY A 31 2.00 -4.52 63.68
CA GLY A 31 0.62 -4.99 63.58
C GLY A 31 -0.29 -4.06 64.37
N ALA A 32 -1.02 -3.20 63.65
CA ALA A 32 -2.39 -2.76 63.93
C ALA A 32 -2.66 -1.37 63.31
N GLU A 33 -3.25 -1.34 62.12
CA GLU A 33 -4.18 -0.27 61.74
C GLU A 33 -5.17 -0.82 60.70
N THR A 34 -6.37 -1.15 61.17
CA THR A 34 -7.50 -1.61 60.35
C THR A 34 -8.49 -0.46 60.17
N VAL A 35 -8.43 0.24 59.03
CA VAL A 35 -9.53 1.02 58.41
C VAL A 35 -9.30 1.05 56.87
N PRO A 36 -10.35 1.23 56.05
CA PRO A 36 -10.88 0.25 55.11
C PRO A 36 -10.13 0.18 53.76
N ALA A 37 -8.99 -0.49 53.67
CA ALA A 37 -8.20 -0.64 52.44
C ALA A 37 -8.66 -1.79 51.50
N SER A 38 -9.93 -2.20 51.53
CA SER A 38 -10.38 -3.43 50.85
C SER A 38 -10.98 -3.19 49.45
N ASN A 39 -11.52 -2.01 49.14
CA ASN A 39 -12.16 -1.76 47.83
C ASN A 39 -11.15 -1.33 46.76
N ASP A 40 -10.09 -0.59 47.13
CA ASP A 40 -9.10 -0.06 46.20
C ASP A 40 -8.11 -1.15 45.77
N ILE A 41 -7.74 -2.06 46.68
CA ILE A 41 -6.88 -3.21 46.36
C ILE A 41 -7.59 -4.18 45.40
N THR A 42 -8.89 -4.44 45.62
CA THR A 42 -9.67 -5.31 44.73
C THR A 42 -9.91 -4.67 43.36
N LYS A 43 -10.09 -3.35 43.29
CA LYS A 43 -10.20 -2.60 42.03
C LYS A 43 -8.88 -2.58 41.24
N LEU A 44 -7.74 -2.47 41.93
CA LEU A 44 -6.41 -2.54 41.33
C LEU A 44 -6.14 -3.95 40.77
N ASP A 45 -6.42 -5.00 41.52
CA ASP A 45 -6.24 -6.39 41.11
C ASP A 45 -7.10 -6.75 39.88
N MET A 46 -8.35 -6.29 39.86
CA MET A 46 -9.24 -6.45 38.69
C MET A 46 -8.71 -5.70 37.45
N SER A 47 -8.10 -4.54 37.65
CA SER A 47 -7.48 -3.75 36.55
C SER A 47 -6.20 -4.39 36.03
N ILE A 48 -5.39 -4.99 36.91
CA ILE A 48 -4.17 -5.73 36.56
C ILE A 48 -4.52 -6.98 35.75
N ASN A 49 -5.49 -7.78 36.20
CA ASN A 49 -5.94 -8.95 35.43
C ASN A 49 -6.51 -8.56 34.06
N ALA A 50 -7.29 -7.47 33.99
CA ALA A 50 -7.78 -6.96 32.71
C ALA A 50 -6.64 -6.48 31.78
N MET A 51 -5.56 -5.94 32.35
CA MET A 51 -4.37 -5.53 31.59
C MET A 51 -3.59 -6.72 31.05
N PHE A 52 -3.39 -7.78 31.83
CA PHE A 52 -2.75 -9.02 31.39
C PHE A 52 -3.52 -9.70 30.25
N ILE A 53 -4.85 -9.77 30.34
CA ILE A 53 -5.69 -10.33 29.26
C ILE A 53 -5.51 -9.54 27.96
N LYS A 54 -5.49 -8.19 28.04
CA LYS A 54 -5.25 -7.34 26.86
C LYS A 54 -3.83 -7.51 26.30
N GLU A 55 -2.83 -7.66 27.16
CA GLU A 55 -1.46 -7.89 26.74
C GLU A 55 -1.31 -9.24 26.01
N GLU A 56 -1.97 -10.29 26.50
CA GLU A 56 -1.99 -11.60 25.85
C GLU A 56 -2.70 -11.56 24.49
N GLU A 57 -3.80 -10.81 24.37
CA GLU A 57 -4.48 -10.58 23.09
C GLU A 57 -3.57 -9.82 22.09
N ILE A 58 -2.86 -8.79 22.54
CA ILE A 58 -1.90 -8.04 21.73
C ILE A 58 -0.76 -8.95 21.28
N ARG A 59 -0.23 -9.78 22.18
CA ARG A 59 0.82 -10.76 21.88
C ARG A 59 0.36 -11.77 20.82
N GLY A 60 -0.89 -12.23 20.90
CA GLY A 60 -1.51 -13.10 19.89
C GLY A 60 -1.75 -12.40 18.54
N LYS A 61 -2.03 -11.09 18.51
CA LYS A 61 -2.09 -10.31 17.26
C LYS A 61 -0.71 -10.13 16.64
N ILE A 62 0.31 -9.87 17.47
CA ILE A 62 1.71 -9.75 17.02
C ILE A 62 2.22 -11.07 16.43
N SER A 63 1.88 -12.23 17.03
CA SER A 63 2.29 -13.52 16.49
C SER A 63 1.66 -13.78 15.12
N LYS A 64 0.35 -13.52 14.96
CA LYS A 64 -0.33 -13.63 13.65
C LYS A 64 0.25 -12.68 12.60
N LEU A 65 0.61 -11.46 12.99
CA LEU A 65 1.27 -10.50 12.10
C LEU A 65 2.65 -11.01 11.67
N ARG A 66 3.43 -11.59 12.59
CA ARG A 66 4.73 -12.18 12.29
C ARG A 66 4.59 -13.33 11.29
N ASP A 67 3.62 -14.22 11.48
CA ASP A 67 3.38 -15.35 10.57
C ASP A 67 2.96 -14.85 9.17
N ALA A 68 2.11 -13.82 9.11
CA ALA A 68 1.74 -13.19 7.84
C ALA A 68 2.93 -12.54 7.13
N ILE A 69 3.83 -11.87 7.87
CA ILE A 69 5.05 -11.29 7.32
C ILE A 69 5.97 -12.37 6.74
N VAL A 70 6.13 -13.52 7.42
CA VAL A 70 6.96 -14.63 6.92
C VAL A 70 6.41 -15.15 5.59
N VAL A 71 5.10 -15.40 5.49
CA VAL A 71 4.47 -15.84 4.23
C VAL A 71 4.66 -14.80 3.12
N PHE A 72 4.55 -13.51 3.45
CA PHE A 72 4.73 -12.43 2.47
C PHE A 72 6.18 -12.35 1.97
N VAL A 73 7.16 -12.55 2.85
CA VAL A 73 8.59 -12.59 2.48
C VAL A 73 8.88 -13.77 1.55
N ASP A 74 8.33 -14.95 1.83
CA ASP A 74 8.49 -16.12 0.96
C ASP A 74 7.86 -15.89 -0.42
N LEU A 75 6.69 -15.23 -0.48
CA LEU A 75 6.04 -14.86 -1.73
C LEU A 75 6.89 -13.88 -2.55
N ILE A 76 7.45 -12.84 -1.91
CA ILE A 76 8.36 -11.89 -2.58
C ILE A 76 9.59 -12.62 -3.14
N LYS A 77 10.17 -13.56 -2.38
CA LYS A 77 11.34 -14.32 -2.81
C LYS A 77 11.04 -15.16 -4.05
N VAL A 78 9.87 -15.79 -4.11
CA VAL A 78 9.41 -16.54 -5.29
C VAL A 78 9.23 -15.61 -6.49
N GLU A 79 8.56 -14.48 -6.33
CA GLU A 79 8.31 -13.55 -7.44
C GLU A 79 9.59 -12.93 -7.98
N LEU A 80 10.56 -12.58 -7.12
CA LEU A 80 11.88 -12.11 -7.53
C LEU A 80 12.63 -13.16 -8.35
N SER A 81 12.64 -14.42 -7.91
CA SER A 81 13.32 -15.50 -8.64
C SER A 81 12.71 -15.75 -10.03
N LYS A 82 11.38 -15.66 -10.13
CA LYS A 82 10.63 -15.80 -11.38
C LYS A 82 10.90 -14.63 -12.33
N ASN A 83 10.95 -13.40 -11.80
CA ASN A 83 11.26 -12.21 -12.60
C ASN A 83 12.71 -12.24 -13.11
N GLU A 84 13.66 -12.67 -12.28
CA GLU A 84 15.05 -12.86 -12.69
C GLU A 84 15.18 -13.91 -13.82
N GLN A 85 14.47 -15.03 -13.70
CA GLN A 85 14.44 -16.05 -14.74
C GLN A 85 13.86 -15.51 -16.05
N ARG A 86 12.73 -14.78 -15.97
CA ARG A 86 12.10 -14.14 -17.13
C ARG A 86 13.03 -13.12 -17.80
N SER A 87 13.74 -12.33 -17.02
CA SER A 87 14.75 -11.37 -17.50
C SER A 87 15.88 -12.08 -18.26
N LYS A 88 16.41 -13.20 -17.74
CA LYS A 88 17.42 -14.02 -18.43
C LYS A 88 16.90 -14.56 -19.77
N PHE A 89 15.66 -15.05 -19.82
CA PHE A 89 15.03 -15.49 -21.08
C PHE A 89 14.94 -14.36 -22.10
N PHE A 90 14.49 -13.17 -21.69
CA PHE A 90 14.40 -12.02 -22.59
C PHE A 90 15.78 -11.58 -23.12
N VAL A 91 16.79 -11.51 -22.25
CA VAL A 91 18.16 -11.16 -22.67
C VAL A 91 18.70 -12.17 -23.69
N ASN A 92 18.44 -13.46 -23.49
CA ASN A 92 18.86 -14.49 -24.44
C ASN A 92 18.11 -14.39 -25.78
N ALA A 93 16.80 -14.11 -25.76
CA ALA A 93 16.03 -13.88 -26.98
C ALA A 93 16.53 -12.66 -27.77
N ILE A 94 16.88 -11.57 -27.08
CA ILE A 94 17.44 -10.36 -27.71
C ILE A 94 18.81 -10.67 -28.35
N LYS A 95 19.66 -11.44 -27.66
CA LYS A 95 20.96 -11.87 -28.23
C LYS A 95 20.78 -12.73 -29.48
N LEU A 96 19.83 -13.67 -29.47
CA LEU A 96 19.53 -14.51 -30.62
C LEU A 96 19.04 -13.68 -31.80
N MET A 97 18.10 -12.76 -31.58
CA MET A 97 17.60 -11.87 -32.64
C MET A 97 18.71 -10.99 -33.22
N ARG A 98 19.61 -10.46 -32.38
CA ARG A 98 20.75 -9.67 -32.87
C ARG A 98 21.65 -10.53 -33.75
N GLN A 99 21.97 -11.75 -33.33
CA GLN A 99 22.80 -12.67 -34.09
C GLN A 99 22.18 -13.06 -35.43
N GLU A 100 20.88 -13.39 -35.46
CA GLU A 100 20.17 -13.68 -36.71
C GLU A 100 20.16 -12.47 -37.64
N ASN A 101 19.99 -11.26 -37.09
CA ASN A 101 19.98 -10.03 -37.88
C ASN A 101 21.38 -9.71 -38.44
N ASP A 102 22.45 -9.94 -37.67
CA ASP A 102 23.84 -9.78 -38.14
C ASP A 102 24.16 -10.77 -39.27
N VAL A 103 23.71 -12.03 -39.16
CA VAL A 103 23.87 -13.06 -40.21
C VAL A 103 23.10 -12.68 -41.48
N SER A 104 21.85 -12.22 -41.33
CA SER A 104 21.01 -11.79 -42.45
C SER A 104 21.59 -10.55 -43.15
N SER A 105 22.05 -9.57 -42.36
CA SER A 105 22.70 -8.36 -42.86
C SER A 105 23.96 -8.68 -43.66
N LYS A 106 24.80 -9.60 -43.16
CA LYS A 106 26.00 -10.05 -43.85
C LYS A 106 25.68 -10.78 -45.16
N ALA A 107 24.66 -11.64 -45.16
CA ALA A 107 24.20 -12.30 -46.39
C ALA A 107 23.66 -11.32 -47.45
N LEU A 108 23.03 -10.22 -47.02
CA LEU A 108 22.60 -9.16 -47.92
C LEU A 108 23.78 -8.33 -48.47
N GLN A 109 24.78 -8.04 -47.63
CA GLN A 109 26.00 -7.35 -48.05
C GLN A 109 26.79 -8.20 -49.07
N ASP A 110 26.99 -9.48 -48.79
CA ASP A 110 27.68 -10.39 -49.71
C ASP A 110 26.95 -10.48 -51.07
N LYS A 111 25.61 -10.53 -51.06
CA LYS A 111 24.82 -10.49 -52.31
C LYS A 111 24.95 -9.17 -53.06
N LEU A 112 25.00 -8.05 -52.35
CA LEU A 112 25.19 -6.73 -52.95
C LEU A 112 26.58 -6.61 -53.58
N GLU A 113 27.61 -7.11 -52.91
CA GLU A 113 28.99 -7.12 -53.39
C GLU A 113 29.17 -8.03 -54.61
N VAL A 114 28.54 -9.21 -54.62
CA VAL A 114 28.51 -10.11 -55.79
C VAL A 114 27.81 -9.46 -56.99
N LEU A 115 26.71 -8.75 -56.77
CA LEU A 115 26.02 -8.02 -57.84
C LEU A 115 26.86 -6.84 -58.37
N ASN A 116 27.66 -6.20 -57.52
CA ASN A 116 28.54 -5.10 -57.90
C ASN A 116 29.77 -5.58 -58.70
N ASN A 117 30.29 -6.77 -58.39
CA ASN A 117 31.52 -7.32 -58.99
C ASN A 117 31.28 -8.25 -60.19
N SER A 118 30.02 -8.53 -60.57
CA SER A 118 29.72 -9.31 -61.78
C SER A 118 30.07 -8.51 -63.05
N PRO A 119 30.82 -9.09 -64.02
CA PRO A 119 31.15 -8.42 -65.27
C PRO A 119 29.86 -8.11 -66.03
N GLN A 120 29.71 -6.85 -66.48
CA GLN A 120 28.55 -6.38 -67.24
C GLN A 120 28.33 -7.22 -68.51
N LYS A 121 27.54 -8.29 -68.38
CA LYS A 121 27.06 -9.08 -69.50
C LYS A 121 25.99 -8.25 -70.19
N LYS A 122 26.34 -7.69 -71.36
CA LYS A 122 25.50 -6.97 -72.34
C LYS A 122 24.07 -6.73 -71.86
N VAL A 123 23.86 -5.60 -71.20
CA VAL A 123 22.57 -5.17 -70.64
C VAL A 123 21.57 -5.00 -71.80
N VAL A 124 20.73 -6.01 -72.02
CA VAL A 124 19.43 -5.80 -72.66
C VAL A 124 18.59 -5.11 -71.60
N THR A 125 18.51 -3.78 -71.73
CA THR A 125 17.81 -2.90 -70.80
C THR A 125 16.31 -3.18 -70.89
N HIS A 126 15.83 -4.20 -70.17
CA HIS A 126 14.46 -4.18 -69.70
C HIS A 126 14.42 -3.08 -68.64
N ARG A 127 14.12 -1.86 -69.08
CA ARG A 127 13.66 -0.80 -68.19
C ARG A 127 12.47 -1.39 -67.44
N PHE A 128 12.67 -1.71 -66.16
CA PHE A 128 11.54 -1.84 -65.25
C PHE A 128 10.94 -0.44 -65.16
N GLU A 129 9.83 -0.24 -65.88
CA GLU A 129 8.98 0.92 -65.65
C GLU A 129 8.71 0.99 -64.14
N PRO A 130 8.85 2.18 -63.53
CA PRO A 130 8.52 2.32 -62.13
C PRO A 130 7.10 1.81 -61.95
N ILE A 131 6.97 0.80 -61.10
CA ILE A 131 5.77 0.35 -60.40
C ILE A 131 4.65 1.38 -60.58
N SER A 132 3.59 1.00 -61.31
CA SER A 132 2.61 1.90 -61.94
C SER A 132 2.28 3.14 -61.09
N LYS A 133 2.02 4.29 -61.73
CA LYS A 133 1.67 5.57 -61.05
C LYS A 133 0.68 5.38 -59.90
N ASN A 134 -0.29 4.47 -60.05
CA ASN A 134 -1.29 4.16 -59.04
C ASN A 134 -0.69 3.51 -57.79
N VAL A 135 0.28 2.60 -57.94
CA VAL A 135 0.95 1.94 -56.80
C VAL A 135 1.89 2.91 -56.08
N LEU A 136 2.60 3.78 -56.80
CA LEU A 136 3.41 4.83 -56.17
C LEU A 136 2.54 5.83 -55.38
N LEU A 137 1.42 6.26 -55.95
CA LEU A 137 0.43 7.10 -55.27
C LEU A 137 -0.18 6.39 -54.05
N PHE A 138 -0.43 5.09 -54.17
CA PHE A 138 -0.94 4.27 -53.06
C PHE A 138 0.07 4.16 -51.91
N ILE A 139 1.35 3.93 -52.20
CA ILE A 139 2.42 3.90 -51.19
C ILE A 139 2.58 5.27 -50.53
N GLY A 140 2.52 6.36 -51.30
CA GLY A 140 2.55 7.72 -50.76
C GLY A 140 1.33 8.03 -49.88
N GLY A 141 0.14 7.63 -50.32
CA GLY A 141 -1.10 7.77 -49.55
C GLY A 141 -1.10 6.95 -48.26
N LEU A 142 -0.55 5.73 -48.30
CA LEU A 142 -0.35 4.88 -47.12
C LEU A 142 0.64 5.52 -46.13
N ALA A 143 1.77 6.04 -46.61
CA ALA A 143 2.73 6.71 -45.75
C ALA A 143 2.13 7.96 -45.09
N LEU A 144 1.36 8.75 -45.85
CA LEU A 144 0.69 9.94 -45.35
C LEU A 144 -0.41 9.58 -44.34
N SER A 145 -1.20 8.53 -44.59
CA SER A 145 -2.23 8.09 -43.65
C SER A 145 -1.65 7.56 -42.35
N LEU A 146 -0.50 6.85 -42.41
CA LEU A 146 0.27 6.44 -41.23
C LEU A 146 0.74 7.63 -40.39
N VAL A 147 1.32 8.66 -41.02
CA VAL A 147 1.78 9.87 -40.33
C VAL A 147 0.62 10.60 -39.67
N ILE A 148 -0.50 10.78 -40.38
CA ILE A 148 -1.70 11.42 -39.82
C ILE A 148 -2.29 10.58 -38.68
N SER A 149 -2.27 9.25 -38.79
CA SER A 149 -2.75 8.35 -37.75
C SER A 149 -1.90 8.45 -36.48
N ILE A 150 -0.57 8.46 -36.60
CA ILE A 150 0.34 8.62 -35.47
C ILE A 150 0.19 10.02 -34.87
N TRP A 151 0.12 11.06 -35.69
CA TRP A 151 -0.10 12.42 -35.23
C TRP A 151 -1.42 12.53 -34.46
N GLY A 152 -2.53 12.11 -35.05
CA GLY A 152 -3.85 12.15 -34.43
C GLY A 152 -3.91 11.37 -33.11
N ASN A 153 -3.29 10.20 -33.04
CA ASN A 153 -3.20 9.42 -31.80
C ASN A 153 -2.36 10.17 -30.74
N LEU A 154 -1.25 10.79 -31.13
CA LEU A 154 -0.39 11.55 -30.23
C LEU A 154 -1.08 12.83 -29.70
N THR A 155 -1.79 13.58 -30.56
CA THR A 155 -2.57 14.75 -30.10
C THR A 155 -3.69 14.32 -29.17
N GLN A 156 -4.40 13.24 -29.50
CA GLN A 156 -5.47 12.72 -28.66
C GLN A 156 -4.93 12.26 -27.30
N TRP A 157 -3.78 11.58 -27.26
CA TRP A 157 -3.13 11.18 -26.02
C TRP A 157 -2.74 12.40 -25.17
N ARG A 158 -2.20 13.45 -25.79
CA ARG A 158 -1.85 14.70 -25.10
C ARG A 158 -3.09 15.38 -24.50
N GLU A 159 -4.14 15.54 -25.29
CA GLU A 159 -5.40 16.12 -24.79
C GLU A 159 -5.97 15.30 -23.64
N HIS A 160 -5.95 13.97 -23.75
CA HIS A 160 -6.45 13.10 -22.68
C HIS A 160 -5.67 13.28 -21.37
N GLN A 161 -4.35 13.42 -21.44
CA GLN A 161 -3.52 13.73 -20.26
C GLN A 161 -3.87 15.09 -19.66
N ASP A 162 -4.08 16.12 -20.48
CA ASP A 162 -4.45 17.46 -20.01
C ASP A 162 -5.83 17.46 -19.30
N TRP A 163 -6.80 16.71 -19.84
CA TRP A 163 -8.11 16.53 -19.22
C TRP A 163 -8.01 15.80 -17.87
N GLU A 164 -7.24 14.72 -17.82
CA GLU A 164 -7.03 13.92 -16.61
C GLU A 164 -6.34 14.74 -15.51
N GLU A 165 -5.41 15.61 -15.90
CA GLU A 165 -4.70 16.52 -15.00
C GLU A 165 -5.63 17.60 -14.44
N ALA A 166 -6.41 18.27 -15.30
CA ALA A 166 -7.36 19.30 -14.88
C ALA A 166 -8.48 18.73 -13.98
N ASP A 167 -8.97 17.54 -14.29
CA ASP A 167 -9.94 16.81 -13.48
C ASP A 167 -9.37 16.47 -12.10
N LEU A 168 -8.13 15.97 -12.04
CA LEU A 168 -7.46 15.67 -10.77
C LEU A 168 -7.24 16.93 -9.93
N LYS A 169 -6.84 18.05 -10.55
CA LYS A 169 -6.72 19.35 -9.87
C LYS A 169 -8.05 19.78 -9.25
N TYR A 170 -9.15 19.65 -9.99
CA TYR A 170 -10.48 20.00 -9.51
C TYR A 170 -10.94 19.10 -8.34
N ARG A 171 -10.79 17.78 -8.46
CA ARG A 171 -11.13 16.83 -7.40
C ARG A 171 -10.28 17.02 -6.14
N ALA A 172 -8.98 17.28 -6.31
CA ALA A 172 -8.09 17.59 -5.21
C ALA A 172 -8.52 18.86 -4.47
N LEU A 173 -8.86 19.93 -5.20
CA LEU A 173 -9.38 21.16 -4.58
C LEU A 173 -10.68 20.90 -3.80
N LYS A 174 -11.59 20.09 -4.33
CA LYS A 174 -12.83 19.71 -3.64
C LYS A 174 -12.58 18.91 -2.36
N MET A 175 -11.48 18.16 -2.30
CA MET A 175 -11.06 17.47 -1.08
C MET A 175 -10.51 18.43 -0.01
N PHE A 176 -9.81 19.50 -0.39
CA PHE A 176 -9.30 20.48 0.55
C PHE A 176 -10.44 21.42 1.00
N LEU A 177 -11.05 21.14 2.16
CA LEU A 177 -12.24 21.84 2.69
C LEU A 177 -12.13 23.38 2.68
N PRO A 178 -10.97 24.01 2.95
CA PRO A 178 -10.73 25.39 2.56
C PRO A 178 -9.88 25.44 1.29
N SER A 179 -10.47 25.92 0.20
CA SER A 179 -9.79 26.30 -1.05
C SER A 179 -8.92 27.57 -0.86
N ASP A 180 -8.19 27.67 0.24
CA ASP A 180 -7.33 28.80 0.54
C ASP A 180 -6.19 28.88 -0.51
N ASP A 181 -5.71 30.10 -0.75
CA ASP A 181 -4.60 30.43 -1.66
C ASP A 181 -3.37 29.48 -1.56
N PRO A 182 -2.95 29.01 -0.36
CA PRO A 182 -1.81 28.10 -0.23
C PRO A 182 -2.00 26.73 -0.89
N ASN A 183 -3.21 26.17 -0.89
CA ASN A 183 -3.48 24.83 -1.45
C ASN A 183 -3.47 24.88 -2.98
N ILE A 184 -4.07 25.93 -3.55
CA ILE A 184 -4.02 26.19 -5.00
C ILE A 184 -2.58 26.40 -5.44
N ARG A 185 -1.81 27.21 -4.70
CA ARG A 185 -0.40 27.46 -4.98
C ARG A 185 0.45 26.19 -4.88
N TYR A 186 0.15 25.30 -3.94
CA TYR A 186 0.84 24.01 -3.81
C TYR A 186 0.56 23.10 -5.02
N ILE A 187 -0.70 22.95 -5.43
CA ILE A 187 -1.09 22.14 -6.58
C ILE A 187 -0.47 22.71 -7.87
N GLU A 188 -0.63 24.01 -8.14
CA GLU A 188 -0.07 24.63 -9.34
C GLU A 188 1.47 24.55 -9.41
N LYS A 189 2.14 24.67 -8.26
CA LYS A 189 3.59 24.49 -8.19
C LYS A 189 4.00 23.07 -8.59
N HIS A 190 3.35 22.04 -8.06
CA HIS A 190 3.75 20.64 -8.27
C HIS A 190 3.21 20.02 -9.57
N PHE A 191 2.27 20.68 -10.24
CA PHE A 191 1.74 20.23 -11.53
C PHE A 191 2.42 20.95 -12.71
N ASN A 192 2.63 22.27 -12.62
CA ASN A 192 3.09 23.07 -13.76
C ASN A 192 4.55 23.55 -13.61
N VAL A 193 4.91 24.16 -12.48
CA VAL A 193 6.23 24.83 -12.31
C VAL A 193 7.36 23.85 -11.99
N GLN A 194 7.11 22.94 -11.06
CA GLN A 194 8.05 21.94 -10.57
C GLN A 194 7.31 20.59 -10.53
N ARG A 195 7.06 20.04 -11.72
CA ARG A 195 6.32 18.79 -11.88
C ARG A 195 6.96 17.69 -11.05
N ASP A 196 6.21 17.17 -10.09
CA ASP A 196 6.63 16.09 -9.20
C ASP A 196 5.60 14.96 -9.26
N GLU A 197 5.96 13.91 -10.01
CA GLU A 197 5.07 12.78 -10.28
C GLU A 197 4.74 11.97 -9.01
N ASP A 198 5.62 11.93 -8.02
CA ASP A 198 5.35 11.27 -6.73
C ASP A 198 4.33 12.06 -5.91
N VAL A 199 4.41 13.39 -5.94
CA VAL A 199 3.40 14.26 -5.31
C VAL A 199 2.05 14.12 -6.01
N ILE A 200 2.02 14.11 -7.35
CA ILE A 200 0.79 13.91 -8.14
C ILE A 200 0.17 12.55 -7.84
N TYR A 201 0.96 11.48 -7.79
CA TYR A 201 0.49 10.13 -7.46
C TYR A 201 -0.08 10.04 -6.04
N LYS A 202 0.60 10.62 -5.05
CA LYS A 202 0.12 10.70 -3.66
C LYS A 202 -1.17 11.49 -3.56
N LEU A 203 -1.29 12.59 -4.32
CA LEU A 203 -2.50 13.40 -4.37
C LEU A 203 -3.67 12.60 -4.94
N ARG A 204 -3.48 11.89 -6.06
CA ARG A 204 -4.48 10.99 -6.65
C ARG A 204 -4.97 9.96 -5.65
N THR A 205 -4.05 9.24 -5.01
CA THR A 205 -4.39 8.23 -3.99
C THR A 205 -5.21 8.84 -2.86
N ARG A 206 -4.84 10.05 -2.41
CA ARG A 206 -5.54 10.74 -1.34
C ARG A 206 -6.97 11.14 -1.75
N VAL A 207 -7.13 11.66 -2.97
CA VAL A 207 -8.44 11.99 -3.54
C VAL A 207 -9.31 10.73 -3.62
N ASP A 208 -8.78 9.62 -4.14
CA ASP A 208 -9.51 8.37 -4.28
C ASP A 208 -10.01 7.84 -2.90
N VAL A 209 -9.14 7.88 -1.88
CA VAL A 209 -9.51 7.48 -0.50
C VAL A 209 -10.58 8.39 0.09
N TYR A 210 -10.48 9.71 -0.17
CA TYR A 210 -11.49 10.65 0.29
C TYR A 210 -12.84 10.44 -0.38
N GLU A 211 -12.86 10.27 -1.70
CA GLU A 211 -14.08 10.03 -2.47
C GLU A 211 -14.75 8.71 -2.05
N ASP A 212 -13.98 7.64 -1.84
CA ASP A 212 -14.52 6.38 -1.31
C ASP A 212 -15.08 6.57 0.11
N SER A 213 -14.37 7.29 0.98
CA SER A 213 -14.86 7.58 2.34
C SER A 213 -16.18 8.37 2.32
N VAL A 214 -16.30 9.37 1.45
CA VAL A 214 -17.54 10.16 1.29
C VAL A 214 -18.67 9.27 0.78
N TYR A 215 -18.39 8.42 -0.21
CA TYR A 215 -19.36 7.46 -0.74
C TYR A 215 -19.84 6.46 0.33
N GLN A 216 -18.91 5.86 1.07
CA GLN A 216 -19.26 4.94 2.16
C GLN A 216 -20.06 5.64 3.25
N HIS A 217 -19.69 6.87 3.62
CA HIS A 217 -20.44 7.65 4.59
C HIS A 217 -21.88 7.88 4.14
N HIS A 218 -22.08 8.31 2.88
CA HIS A 218 -23.41 8.52 2.33
C HIS A 218 -24.23 7.23 2.34
N LYS A 219 -23.63 6.11 1.92
CA LYS A 219 -24.26 4.78 1.98
C LYS A 219 -24.65 4.37 3.40
N MET A 220 -23.78 4.63 4.39
CA MET A 220 -24.08 4.35 5.79
C MET A 220 -25.26 5.18 6.30
N VAL A 221 -25.33 6.46 5.94
CA VAL A 221 -26.45 7.35 6.30
C VAL A 221 -27.76 6.88 5.69
N GLU A 222 -27.76 6.47 4.42
CA GLU A 222 -28.95 5.96 3.74
C GLU A 222 -29.44 4.65 4.38
N VAL A 223 -28.53 3.70 4.63
CA VAL A 223 -28.85 2.44 5.31
C VAL A 223 -29.35 2.68 6.74
N ALA A 224 -28.75 3.63 7.47
CA ALA A 224 -29.20 3.99 8.81
C ALA A 224 -30.62 4.57 8.77
N SER A 225 -30.91 5.48 7.84
CA SER A 225 -32.24 6.07 7.65
C SER A 225 -33.29 5.01 7.29
N TYR A 226 -32.92 4.06 6.43
CA TYR A 226 -33.79 2.95 6.06
C TYR A 226 -34.10 2.04 7.27
N LYS A 227 -33.08 1.62 8.02
CA LYS A 227 -33.24 0.78 9.22
C LYS A 227 -34.08 1.47 10.29
N ASP A 228 -33.87 2.76 10.48
CA ASP A 228 -34.66 3.58 11.41
C ASP A 228 -36.13 3.67 10.98
N SER A 229 -36.41 3.78 9.68
CA SER A 229 -37.79 3.77 9.17
C SER A 229 -38.51 2.43 9.46
N ILE A 230 -37.83 1.29 9.30
CA ILE A 230 -38.37 -0.04 9.63
C ILE A 230 -38.59 -0.17 11.14
N ALA A 231 -37.62 0.26 11.96
CA ALA A 231 -37.75 0.20 13.41
C ALA A 231 -38.97 1.01 13.89
N ARG A 232 -39.19 2.20 13.34
CA ARG A 232 -40.38 3.01 13.63
C ARG A 232 -41.68 2.32 13.24
N GLN A 233 -41.74 1.66 12.09
CA GLN A 233 -42.91 0.89 11.67
C GLN A 233 -43.20 -0.29 12.63
N LEU A 234 -42.18 -1.06 13.01
CA LEU A 234 -42.33 -2.18 13.95
C LEU A 234 -42.78 -1.73 15.34
N ILE A 235 -42.29 -0.58 15.81
CA ILE A 235 -42.72 0.00 17.09
C ILE A 235 -44.20 0.38 17.04
N ASP A 236 -44.65 1.01 15.96
CA ASP A 236 -46.07 1.37 15.78
C ASP A 236 -46.97 0.12 15.76
N GLU A 237 -46.57 -0.91 15.00
CA GLU A 237 -47.30 -2.17 14.93
C GLU A 237 -47.37 -2.89 16.29
N SER A 238 -46.25 -2.94 17.02
CA SER A 238 -46.21 -3.49 18.39
C SER A 238 -47.14 -2.72 19.34
N ASN A 239 -47.16 -1.39 19.27
CA ASN A 239 -48.05 -0.56 20.09
C ASN A 239 -49.52 -0.83 19.76
N ARG A 240 -49.87 -0.97 18.48
CA ARG A 240 -51.21 -1.35 18.04
C ARG A 240 -51.64 -2.71 18.59
N ILE A 241 -50.78 -3.72 18.53
CA ILE A 241 -51.04 -5.05 19.11
C ILE A 241 -51.27 -4.95 20.63
N LYS A 242 -50.40 -4.22 21.33
CA LYS A 242 -50.51 -4.02 22.79
C LYS A 242 -51.84 -3.37 23.18
N MET A 243 -52.27 -2.35 22.43
CA MET A 243 -53.58 -1.71 22.66
C MET A 243 -54.75 -2.68 22.46
N GLN A 244 -54.70 -3.53 21.42
CA GLN A 244 -55.73 -4.55 21.18
C GLN A 244 -55.79 -5.61 22.28
N ILE A 245 -54.64 -6.03 22.82
CA ILE A 245 -54.60 -6.99 23.94
C ILE A 245 -55.18 -6.36 25.20
N ASN A 246 -54.79 -5.12 25.53
CA ASN A 246 -55.28 -4.42 26.72
C ASN A 246 -56.79 -4.15 26.64
N SER A 247 -57.33 -3.79 25.47
CA SER A 247 -58.78 -3.61 25.31
C SER A 247 -59.56 -4.90 25.45
N LYS A 248 -59.01 -6.04 25.00
CA LYS A 248 -59.60 -7.37 25.20
C LYS A 248 -59.60 -7.82 26.67
N LYS A 249 -58.60 -7.43 27.46
CA LYS A 249 -58.53 -7.76 28.90
C LYS A 249 -59.46 -6.92 29.78
N SER A 250 -59.92 -5.76 29.28
CA SER A 250 -60.76 -4.83 30.04
C SER A 250 -62.26 -4.99 29.77
N LYS A 251 -62.66 -6.00 28.97
CA LYS A 251 -64.03 -6.46 28.77
C LYS A 251 -64.22 -7.79 29.49
#